data_AF-A0A7W6GT42-F1
#
_entry.id   AF-A0A7W6GT42-F1
#
_cell.length_a   1.000
_cell.length_b   1.000
_cell.length_c   1.000
_cell.angle_alpha   90.00
_cell.angle_beta   90.00
_cell.angle_gamma   90.00
#
_symmetry.space_group_name_H-M   'P 1'
#
loop_
_entity.id
_entity.type
_entity.pdbx_description
1 polymer ?
#
loop_
_entity_poly.entity_id
_entity_poly.type
_entity_poly.pdbx_seq_one_letter_code
_entity_poly.pdbx_strand_id
1 'polypeptide(L)'
;MDRMLDDNLHIDLPEADVAAFFKAELSRCVSSVRRTRMVERMDGSLTAEKVRRNRLETFVLRGLVEDGLREEMATERLNFLEEDERPQAQEIQAEMFREFISPGFNAEIQKRAQVGRTLTQLDVLQLRWAAIEARMAAHEAAETVPLHNAEGAREAAVSMLCGLMQEAVGGEAMATAHVDPVVPTVSATPQPATIAPTIAQPVAQSILTPGVSLIEGRMTGTAILAQFDAARLQPKDEEFDGSAENVVVERIFGDDIAGTAVQMIWRSTAQEDTKEQKLKSITLFMYLTGLQRMSDIRQHHLDRFSKLLETRMPRKYWKRKSEFDLTSHEIIEEAKRLGKPCGMKPSTIQRHVDTLMALLDHARSEGTVIDFVANKNGLVPVDDRSDDEKREPFTLDEMQALFGHSL
;
A
#
# COMPACT_ATOMS: atom_id res chain seq x y z
N MET A 1 9.29 -35.32 -22.13
CA MET A 1 10.62 -35.13 -21.53
C MET A 1 10.70 -33.69 -21.09
N ASP A 2 10.86 -33.48 -19.79
CA ASP A 2 11.01 -32.18 -19.18
C ASP A 2 12.35 -31.59 -19.63
N ARG A 3 12.32 -30.54 -20.46
CA ARG A 3 13.53 -29.90 -21.03
C ARG A 3 14.20 -28.95 -20.03
N MET A 4 13.84 -29.01 -18.75
CA MET A 4 14.12 -27.95 -17.80
C MET A 4 15.38 -28.12 -16.95
N LEU A 5 16.08 -29.26 -16.98
CA LEU A 5 17.20 -29.49 -16.05
C LEU A 5 18.34 -30.27 -16.73
N ASP A 6 19.31 -29.55 -17.30
CA ASP A 6 20.65 -30.09 -17.59
C ASP A 6 21.73 -29.09 -17.11
N ASP A 7 22.31 -29.42 -15.95
CA ASP A 7 23.72 -29.34 -15.53
C ASP A 7 24.63 -28.19 -15.99
N ASN A 8 24.26 -26.93 -15.79
CA ASN A 8 25.24 -25.84 -15.60
C ASN A 8 24.68 -24.73 -14.69
N LEU A 9 24.56 -25.02 -13.39
CA LEU A 9 24.39 -24.01 -12.36
C LEU A 9 25.68 -23.22 -12.24
N HIS A 10 25.65 -21.91 -12.48
CA HIS A 10 26.14 -20.91 -11.52
C HIS A 10 25.75 -19.49 -11.96
N ILE A 11 25.10 -18.81 -11.00
CA ILE A 11 24.48 -17.47 -11.00
C ILE A 11 23.04 -17.48 -11.51
N ASP A 12 22.13 -17.81 -10.59
CA ASP A 12 20.69 -17.59 -10.74
C ASP A 12 20.40 -16.07 -10.72
N LEU A 13 19.30 -15.63 -11.35
CA LEU A 13 18.70 -14.35 -11.01
C LEU A 13 18.43 -14.29 -9.51
N PRO A 14 18.87 -13.23 -8.80
CA PRO A 14 18.47 -13.01 -7.42
C PRO A 14 16.95 -13.14 -7.28
N GLU A 15 16.49 -13.83 -6.24
CA GLU A 15 15.06 -14.02 -5.97
C GLU A 15 14.31 -12.68 -5.88
N ALA A 16 14.99 -11.63 -5.41
CA ALA A 16 14.48 -10.26 -5.41
C ALA A 16 14.19 -9.71 -6.81
N ASP A 17 15.01 -10.04 -7.81
CA ASP A 17 14.85 -9.57 -9.19
C ASP A 17 13.68 -10.31 -9.87
N VAL A 18 13.52 -11.61 -9.58
CA VAL A 18 12.38 -12.41 -10.07
C VAL A 18 11.08 -11.91 -9.44
N ALA A 19 11.06 -11.65 -8.13
CA ALA A 19 9.90 -11.10 -7.44
C ALA A 19 9.54 -9.69 -7.94
N ALA A 20 10.55 -8.85 -8.21
CA ALA A 20 10.36 -7.53 -8.82
C ALA A 20 9.74 -7.63 -10.22
N PHE A 21 10.31 -8.48 -11.07
CA PHE A 21 9.79 -8.73 -12.41
C PHE A 21 8.35 -9.26 -12.37
N PHE A 22 8.08 -10.23 -11.50
CA PHE A 22 6.74 -10.78 -11.28
C PHE A 22 5.73 -9.68 -10.96
N LYS A 23 6.05 -8.80 -10.01
CA LYS A 23 5.17 -7.71 -9.59
C LYS A 23 4.91 -6.70 -10.71
N ALA A 24 5.94 -6.38 -11.51
CA ALA A 24 5.81 -5.57 -12.71
C ALA A 24 4.82 -6.18 -13.70
N GLU A 25 5.04 -7.47 -14.01
CA GLU A 25 4.17 -8.21 -14.93
C GLU A 25 2.74 -8.30 -14.41
N LEU A 26 2.56 -8.51 -13.10
CA LEU A 26 1.24 -8.59 -12.50
C LEU A 26 0.49 -7.27 -12.67
N SER A 27 1.14 -6.15 -12.37
CA SER A 27 0.55 -4.81 -12.51
C SER A 27 0.16 -4.50 -13.97
N ARG A 28 1.03 -4.89 -14.91
CA ARG A 28 0.78 -4.76 -16.36
C ARG A 28 -0.39 -5.63 -16.81
N CYS A 29 -0.41 -6.90 -16.42
CA CYS A 29 -1.47 -7.85 -16.75
C CYS A 29 -2.82 -7.41 -16.16
N VAL A 30 -2.87 -7.00 -14.90
CA VAL A 30 -4.09 -6.47 -14.26
C VAL A 30 -4.62 -5.26 -15.02
N SER A 31 -3.75 -4.31 -15.35
CA SER A 31 -4.13 -3.12 -16.10
C SER A 31 -4.67 -3.47 -17.50
N SER A 32 -4.01 -4.40 -18.19
CA SER A 32 -4.42 -4.88 -19.51
C SER A 32 -5.78 -5.57 -19.47
N VAL A 33 -5.94 -6.58 -18.61
CA VAL A 33 -7.17 -7.35 -18.46
C VAL A 33 -8.35 -6.45 -18.09
N ARG A 34 -8.16 -5.50 -17.17
CA ARG A 34 -9.21 -4.55 -16.78
C ARG A 34 -9.56 -3.60 -17.90
N ARG A 35 -8.57 -3.09 -18.64
CA ARG A 35 -8.83 -2.23 -19.82
C ARG A 35 -9.64 -2.99 -20.86
N THR A 36 -9.27 -4.22 -21.19
CA THR A 36 -10.02 -5.07 -22.12
C THR A 36 -11.46 -5.27 -21.63
N ARG A 37 -11.65 -5.73 -20.38
CA ARG A 37 -12.98 -5.97 -19.82
C ARG A 37 -13.82 -4.68 -19.69
N MET A 38 -13.19 -3.53 -19.44
CA MET A 38 -13.85 -2.24 -19.40
C MET A 38 -14.33 -1.83 -20.79
N VAL A 39 -13.48 -1.96 -21.81
CA VAL A 39 -13.85 -1.69 -23.21
C VAL A 39 -15.02 -2.57 -23.62
N GLU A 40 -14.95 -3.88 -23.34
CA GLU A 40 -16.03 -4.84 -23.65
C GLU A 40 -17.38 -4.50 -23.02
N ARG A 41 -17.37 -3.91 -21.81
CA ARG A 41 -18.59 -3.45 -21.15
C ARG A 41 -19.10 -2.13 -21.71
N MET A 42 -18.20 -1.23 -22.11
CA MET A 42 -18.55 0.10 -22.61
C MET A 42 -19.01 0.07 -24.07
N ASP A 43 -18.44 -0.79 -24.89
CA ASP A 43 -18.82 -0.98 -26.30
C ASP A 43 -19.97 -2.00 -26.48
N GLY A 44 -20.37 -2.67 -25.41
CA GLY A 44 -21.42 -3.70 -25.42
C GLY A 44 -20.99 -5.03 -26.07
N SER A 45 -19.70 -5.21 -26.34
CA SER A 45 -19.15 -6.43 -26.95
C SER A 45 -18.94 -7.57 -25.95
N LEU A 46 -19.20 -7.36 -24.65
CA LEU A 46 -19.20 -8.40 -23.63
C LEU A 46 -20.38 -9.38 -23.85
N THR A 47 -20.17 -10.36 -24.71
CA THR A 47 -21.11 -11.45 -24.95
C THR A 47 -20.94 -12.58 -23.92
N ALA A 48 -21.94 -13.45 -23.79
CA ALA A 48 -21.83 -14.66 -22.97
C ALA A 48 -20.65 -15.56 -23.39
N GLU A 49 -20.34 -15.57 -24.70
CA GLU A 49 -19.19 -16.29 -25.26
C GLU A 49 -17.85 -15.70 -24.78
N LYS A 50 -17.72 -14.37 -24.72
CA LYS A 50 -16.52 -13.73 -24.16
C LYS A 50 -16.38 -13.94 -22.66
N VAL A 51 -17.47 -13.92 -21.91
CA VAL A 51 -17.47 -14.25 -20.47
C VAL A 51 -16.98 -15.69 -20.26
N ARG A 52 -17.49 -16.63 -21.06
CA ARG A 52 -17.04 -18.02 -21.05
C ARG A 52 -15.56 -18.15 -21.41
N ARG A 53 -15.10 -17.48 -22.48
CA ARG A 53 -13.68 -17.48 -22.86
C ARG A 53 -12.79 -16.93 -21.73
N ASN A 54 -13.16 -15.81 -21.11
CA ASN A 54 -12.41 -15.21 -20.01
C ASN A 54 -12.23 -16.19 -18.84
N ARG A 55 -13.29 -16.94 -18.47
CA ARG A 55 -13.23 -17.98 -17.42
C ARG A 55 -12.31 -19.13 -17.83
N LEU A 56 -12.41 -19.60 -19.07
CA LEU A 56 -11.55 -20.67 -19.58
C LEU A 56 -10.08 -20.25 -19.66
N GLU A 57 -9.79 -18.99 -20.00
CA GLU A 57 -8.43 -18.44 -19.96
C GLU A 57 -7.84 -18.47 -18.54
N THR A 58 -8.62 -18.11 -17.51
CA THR A 58 -8.21 -18.24 -16.10
C THR A 58 -7.88 -19.69 -15.75
N PHE A 59 -8.76 -20.63 -16.13
CA PHE A 59 -8.58 -22.06 -15.88
C PHE A 59 -7.33 -22.64 -16.58
N VAL A 60 -7.11 -22.27 -17.84
CA VAL A 60 -5.95 -22.71 -18.63
C VAL A 60 -4.64 -22.15 -18.04
N LEU A 61 -4.60 -20.87 -17.70
CA LEU A 61 -3.41 -20.24 -17.11
C LEU A 61 -3.03 -20.91 -15.80
N ARG A 62 -4.01 -21.22 -14.94
CA ARG A 62 -3.78 -21.99 -13.72
C ARG A 62 -3.17 -23.36 -14.03
N GLY A 63 -3.61 -24.03 -15.10
CA GLY A 63 -3.02 -25.29 -15.51
C GLY A 63 -1.60 -25.22 -16.04
N LEU A 64 -1.25 -24.15 -16.74
CA LEU A 64 0.13 -23.94 -17.18
C LEU A 64 1.08 -23.67 -16.01
N VAL A 65 0.58 -23.11 -14.91
CA VAL A 65 1.35 -22.87 -13.67
C VAL A 65 1.40 -24.10 -12.77
N GLU A 66 0.36 -24.91 -12.70
CA GLU A 66 0.34 -26.07 -11.79
C GLU A 66 0.91 -27.35 -12.44
N ASP A 67 0.60 -27.61 -13.73
CA ASP A 67 1.05 -28.82 -14.44
C ASP A 67 2.34 -28.61 -15.25
N GLY A 68 2.79 -27.36 -15.33
CA GLY A 68 3.89 -26.90 -16.17
C GLY A 68 3.47 -26.53 -17.59
N LEU A 69 4.39 -25.87 -18.31
CA LEU A 69 4.15 -25.37 -19.67
C LEU A 69 4.13 -26.53 -20.69
N ARG A 70 2.95 -27.12 -20.91
CA ARG A 70 2.72 -28.23 -21.85
C ARG A 70 1.83 -27.80 -23.00
N GLU A 71 2.07 -28.37 -24.18
CA GLU A 71 1.27 -28.11 -25.39
C GLU A 71 -0.15 -28.67 -25.27
N GLU A 72 -0.28 -29.86 -24.69
CA GLU A 72 -1.54 -30.55 -24.49
C GLU A 72 -2.02 -30.46 -23.04
N MET A 73 -3.33 -30.29 -22.86
CA MET A 73 -3.95 -30.25 -21.53
C MET A 73 -3.93 -31.64 -20.89
N ALA A 74 -3.58 -31.73 -19.61
CA ALA A 74 -3.66 -32.97 -18.87
C ALA A 74 -5.09 -33.52 -18.88
N THR A 75 -5.24 -34.84 -19.08
CA THR A 75 -6.56 -35.50 -19.12
C THR A 75 -7.32 -35.30 -17.81
N GLU A 76 -6.60 -35.25 -16.69
CA GLU A 76 -7.14 -34.95 -15.36
C GLU A 76 -7.78 -33.56 -15.32
N ARG A 77 -7.19 -32.54 -15.97
CA ARG A 77 -7.79 -31.19 -16.06
C ARG A 77 -9.03 -31.14 -16.93
N LEU A 78 -9.00 -31.84 -18.07
CA LEU A 78 -10.15 -31.88 -18.98
C LEU A 78 -11.41 -32.45 -18.31
N ASN A 79 -11.24 -33.29 -17.28
CA ASN A 79 -12.35 -33.84 -16.51
C ASN A 79 -13.07 -32.80 -15.62
N PHE A 80 -12.45 -31.66 -15.32
CA PHE A 80 -13.09 -30.55 -14.59
C PHE A 80 -13.89 -29.61 -15.50
N LEU A 81 -13.86 -29.84 -16.82
CA LEU A 81 -14.59 -29.04 -17.81
C LEU A 81 -15.76 -29.84 -18.41
N GLU A 82 -16.82 -29.11 -18.73
CA GLU A 82 -17.96 -29.62 -19.50
C GLU A 82 -17.51 -30.05 -20.90
N GLU A 83 -18.18 -31.04 -21.50
CA GLU A 83 -17.76 -31.62 -22.79
C GLU A 83 -17.69 -30.60 -23.92
N ASP A 84 -18.56 -29.59 -23.90
CA ASP A 84 -18.59 -28.51 -24.88
C ASP A 84 -17.53 -27.42 -24.61
N GLU A 85 -16.97 -27.33 -23.40
CA GLU A 85 -15.88 -26.42 -23.02
C GLU A 85 -14.49 -26.95 -23.39
N ARG A 86 -14.33 -28.28 -23.44
CA ARG A 86 -13.03 -28.93 -23.69
C ARG A 86 -12.33 -28.48 -24.98
N PRO A 87 -12.98 -28.43 -26.16
CA PRO A 87 -12.30 -28.03 -27.39
C PRO A 87 -11.79 -26.60 -27.32
N GLN A 88 -12.57 -25.70 -26.73
CA GLN A 88 -12.22 -24.29 -26.58
C GLN A 88 -11.07 -24.10 -25.58
N ALA A 89 -11.07 -24.84 -24.46
CA ALA A 89 -9.99 -24.79 -23.48
C ALA A 89 -8.67 -25.34 -24.06
N GLN A 90 -8.73 -26.41 -24.86
CA GLN A 90 -7.57 -26.95 -25.58
C GLN A 90 -7.01 -25.98 -26.62
N GLU A 91 -7.90 -25.29 -27.36
CA GLU A 91 -7.50 -24.25 -28.31
C GLU A 91 -6.78 -23.10 -27.60
N ILE A 92 -7.35 -22.58 -26.50
CA ILE A 92 -6.74 -21.53 -25.68
C ILE A 92 -5.38 -21.98 -25.13
N GLN A 93 -5.26 -23.22 -24.66
CA GLN A 93 -3.97 -23.75 -24.18
C GLN A 93 -2.93 -23.81 -25.30
N ALA A 94 -3.29 -24.31 -26.48
CA ALA A 94 -2.38 -24.37 -27.62
C ALA A 94 -1.95 -22.96 -28.10
N GLU A 95 -2.86 -21.98 -28.05
CA GLU A 95 -2.54 -20.57 -28.30
C GLU A 95 -1.54 -20.03 -27.27
N MET A 96 -1.84 -20.15 -25.98
CA MET A 96 -0.98 -19.65 -24.89
C MET A 96 0.37 -20.36 -24.84
N PHE A 97 0.41 -21.67 -25.05
CA PHE A 97 1.65 -22.43 -25.14
C PHE A 97 2.54 -21.91 -26.26
N ARG A 98 1.98 -21.73 -27.47
CA ARG A 98 2.72 -21.18 -28.62
C ARG A 98 3.20 -19.76 -28.35
N GLU A 99 2.38 -18.93 -27.71
CA GLU A 99 2.77 -17.58 -27.30
C GLU A 99 3.97 -17.64 -26.33
N PHE A 100 3.85 -18.37 -25.23
CA PHE A 100 4.84 -18.39 -24.14
C PHE A 100 6.16 -19.06 -24.52
N ILE A 101 6.15 -20.04 -25.42
CA ILE A 101 7.38 -20.67 -25.90
C ILE A 101 8.02 -19.89 -27.06
N SER A 102 7.32 -18.91 -27.63
CA SER A 102 7.80 -18.20 -28.82
C SER A 102 9.09 -17.42 -28.54
N PRO A 103 9.99 -17.32 -29.55
CA PRO A 103 11.17 -16.46 -29.45
C PRO A 103 10.82 -14.98 -29.22
N GLY A 104 9.69 -14.53 -29.79
CA GLY A 104 9.19 -13.16 -29.62
C GLY A 104 8.83 -12.86 -28.17
N PHE A 105 8.09 -13.77 -27.52
CA PHE A 105 7.74 -13.62 -26.10
C PHE A 105 8.97 -13.62 -25.19
N ASN A 106 9.96 -14.48 -25.47
CA ASN A 106 11.21 -14.48 -24.71
C ASN A 106 11.98 -13.16 -24.89
N ALA A 107 12.12 -12.66 -26.13
CA ALA A 107 12.77 -11.39 -26.38
C ALA A 107 12.05 -10.23 -25.69
N GLU A 108 10.73 -10.26 -25.66
CA GLU A 108 9.90 -9.30 -24.95
C GLU A 108 10.07 -9.36 -23.44
N ILE A 109 10.07 -10.55 -22.83
CA ILE A 109 10.34 -10.73 -21.39
C ILE A 109 11.73 -10.21 -21.06
N GLN A 110 12.75 -10.58 -21.83
CA GLN A 110 14.12 -10.11 -21.61
C GLN A 110 14.20 -8.58 -21.70
N LYS A 111 13.51 -7.99 -22.70
CA LYS A 111 13.41 -6.55 -22.86
C LYS A 111 12.67 -5.87 -21.72
N ARG A 112 11.67 -6.51 -21.12
CA ARG A 112 10.94 -5.95 -19.96
C ARG A 112 11.68 -6.14 -18.65
N ALA A 113 12.38 -7.26 -18.51
CA ALA A 113 13.26 -7.54 -17.38
C ALA A 113 14.51 -6.63 -17.37
N GLN A 114 14.87 -6.03 -18.52
CA GLN A 114 15.96 -5.06 -18.68
C GLN A 114 17.25 -5.44 -17.93
N VAL A 115 17.55 -6.74 -17.88
CA VAL A 115 18.69 -7.21 -17.12
C VAL A 115 19.94 -6.80 -17.91
N GLY A 116 20.74 -5.88 -17.36
CA GLY A 116 21.98 -5.37 -17.97
C GLY A 116 23.10 -6.41 -18.13
N ARG A 117 22.77 -7.70 -18.07
CA ARG A 117 23.64 -8.86 -18.21
C ARG A 117 23.07 -9.82 -19.26
N THR A 118 23.93 -10.64 -19.86
CA THR A 118 23.45 -11.75 -20.69
C THR A 118 22.74 -12.77 -19.81
N LEU A 119 21.45 -12.96 -20.05
CA LEU A 119 20.63 -13.91 -19.29
C LEU A 119 20.98 -15.35 -19.64
N THR A 120 21.06 -16.20 -18.63
CA THR A 120 21.20 -17.65 -18.82
C THR A 120 19.89 -18.25 -19.35
N GLN A 121 19.93 -19.50 -19.84
CA GLN A 121 18.71 -20.19 -20.23
C GLN A 121 17.76 -20.39 -19.04
N LEU A 122 18.30 -20.61 -17.84
CA LEU A 122 17.53 -20.74 -16.60
C LEU A 122 16.86 -19.43 -16.21
N ASP A 123 17.58 -18.30 -16.32
CA ASP A 123 17.03 -16.97 -16.06
C ASP A 123 15.80 -16.69 -16.94
N VAL A 124 15.89 -17.06 -18.23
CA VAL A 124 14.77 -16.90 -19.18
C VAL A 124 13.58 -17.77 -18.80
N LEU A 125 13.81 -18.98 -18.28
CA LEU A 125 12.75 -19.86 -17.80
C LEU A 125 12.08 -19.30 -16.54
N GLN A 126 12.86 -18.78 -15.59
CA GLN A 126 12.34 -18.15 -14.37
C GLN A 126 11.49 -16.91 -14.69
N LEU A 127 11.98 -16.04 -15.57
CA LEU A 127 11.21 -14.87 -16.00
C LEU A 127 9.95 -15.27 -16.78
N ARG A 128 10.01 -16.31 -17.60
CA ARG A 128 8.81 -16.84 -18.28
C ARG A 128 7.79 -17.36 -17.29
N TRP A 129 8.24 -18.13 -16.30
CA TRP A 129 7.38 -18.65 -15.25
C TRP A 129 6.66 -17.51 -14.51
N ALA A 130 7.43 -16.53 -14.04
CA ALA A 130 6.91 -15.36 -13.35
C ALA A 130 5.89 -14.59 -14.21
N ALA A 131 6.11 -14.46 -15.53
CA ALA A 131 5.17 -13.80 -16.42
C ALA A 131 3.84 -14.57 -16.57
N ILE A 132 3.88 -15.91 -16.62
CA ILE A 132 2.68 -16.75 -16.71
C ILE A 132 1.88 -16.66 -15.41
N GLU A 133 2.56 -16.78 -14.28
CA GLU A 133 1.96 -16.69 -12.95
C GLU A 133 1.33 -15.30 -12.70
N ALA A 134 2.00 -14.24 -13.15
CA ALA A 134 1.48 -12.88 -13.08
C ALA A 134 0.20 -12.70 -13.92
N ARG A 135 0.15 -13.33 -15.10
CA ARG A 135 -1.04 -13.29 -15.97
C ARG A 135 -2.19 -14.08 -15.35
N MET A 136 -1.93 -15.23 -14.74
CA MET A 136 -2.94 -16.01 -14.01
C MET A 136 -3.56 -15.16 -12.88
N ALA A 137 -2.74 -14.63 -11.98
CA ALA A 137 -3.21 -13.83 -10.85
C ALA A 137 -4.00 -12.57 -11.29
N ALA A 138 -3.60 -11.95 -12.42
CA ALA A 138 -4.34 -10.83 -12.99
C ALA A 138 -5.76 -11.20 -13.46
N HIS A 139 -5.90 -12.36 -14.11
CA HIS A 139 -7.19 -12.84 -14.58
C HIS A 139 -8.13 -13.19 -13.41
N GLU A 140 -7.61 -13.84 -12.36
CA GLU A 140 -8.34 -14.17 -11.14
C GLU A 140 -8.83 -12.92 -10.40
N ALA A 141 -7.93 -11.96 -10.17
CA ALA A 141 -8.28 -10.71 -9.48
C ALA A 141 -9.33 -9.88 -10.24
N ALA A 142 -9.30 -9.92 -11.57
CA ALA A 142 -10.29 -9.22 -12.39
C ALA A 142 -11.68 -9.88 -12.33
N GLU A 143 -11.79 -11.13 -11.90
CA GLU A 143 -13.07 -11.82 -11.66
C GLU A 143 -13.63 -11.52 -10.27
N THR A 144 -12.78 -11.44 -9.25
CA THR A 144 -13.21 -11.30 -7.86
C THR A 144 -13.49 -9.85 -7.44
N VAL A 145 -12.87 -8.85 -8.08
CA VAL A 145 -12.94 -7.46 -7.64
C VAL A 145 -13.77 -6.58 -8.59
N PRO A 146 -14.71 -5.75 -8.08
CA PRO A 146 -15.43 -4.78 -8.88
C PRO A 146 -14.50 -3.84 -9.69
N LEU A 147 -14.85 -3.56 -10.96
CA LEU A 147 -14.02 -2.78 -11.90
C LEU A 147 -13.64 -1.36 -11.43
N HIS A 148 -14.33 -0.80 -10.44
CA HIS A 148 -14.02 0.53 -9.91
C HIS A 148 -12.98 0.51 -8.77
N ASN A 149 -12.58 -0.66 -8.27
CA ASN A 149 -11.59 -0.78 -7.20
C ASN A 149 -10.27 -1.38 -7.72
N ALA A 150 -9.43 -0.55 -8.33
CA ALA A 150 -8.15 -0.98 -8.89
C ALA A 150 -7.16 -1.44 -7.81
N GLU A 151 -7.13 -0.74 -6.69
CA GLU A 151 -6.27 -1.05 -5.55
C GLU A 151 -6.71 -2.36 -4.87
N GLY A 152 -8.01 -2.56 -4.66
CA GLY A 152 -8.52 -3.81 -4.11
C GLY A 152 -8.27 -5.03 -5.02
N ALA A 153 -8.22 -4.84 -6.35
CA ALA A 153 -7.88 -5.92 -7.29
C ALA A 153 -6.40 -6.28 -7.18
N ARG A 154 -5.54 -5.27 -7.03
CA ARG A 154 -4.11 -5.48 -6.77
C ARG A 154 -3.88 -6.18 -5.44
N GLU A 155 -4.54 -5.73 -4.38
CA GLU A 155 -4.44 -6.34 -3.03
C GLU A 155 -4.97 -7.78 -3.00
N ALA A 156 -6.06 -8.07 -3.73
CA ALA A 156 -6.56 -9.43 -3.87
C ALA A 156 -5.57 -10.34 -4.61
N ALA A 157 -4.98 -9.87 -5.71
CA ALA A 157 -3.97 -10.61 -6.46
C ALA A 157 -2.72 -10.90 -5.59
N VAL A 158 -2.24 -9.91 -4.85
CA VAL A 158 -1.10 -10.06 -3.94
C VAL A 158 -1.43 -11.01 -2.77
N SER A 159 -2.64 -10.92 -2.21
CA SER A 159 -3.07 -11.80 -1.10
C SER A 159 -3.19 -13.27 -1.53
N MET A 160 -3.73 -13.53 -2.72
CA MET A 160 -3.80 -14.89 -3.27
C MET A 160 -2.41 -15.48 -3.48
N LEU A 161 -1.46 -14.66 -3.95
CA LEU A 161 -0.07 -15.07 -4.14
C LEU A 161 0.62 -15.43 -2.82
N CYS A 162 0.46 -14.59 -1.78
CA CYS A 162 1.00 -14.88 -0.46
C CYS A 162 0.44 -16.20 0.12
N GLY A 163 -0.82 -16.52 -0.17
CA GLY A 163 -1.41 -17.82 0.16
C GLY A 163 -0.73 -18.99 -0.56
N LEU A 164 -0.58 -18.91 -1.88
CA LEU A 164 0.05 -19.96 -2.69
C LEU A 164 1.53 -20.18 -2.32
N MET A 165 2.28 -19.11 -2.03
CA MET A 165 3.67 -19.21 -1.56
C MET A 165 3.77 -19.83 -0.15
N GLN A 166 2.80 -19.58 0.73
CA GLN A 166 2.75 -20.22 2.06
C GLN A 166 2.37 -21.70 1.98
N GLU A 167 1.48 -22.08 1.05
CA GLU A 167 1.12 -23.48 0.82
C GLU A 167 2.28 -24.28 0.20
N ALA A 168 3.06 -23.68 -0.71
CA ALA A 168 4.24 -24.30 -1.30
C ALA A 168 5.38 -24.55 -0.29
N VAL A 169 5.48 -23.73 0.76
CA VAL A 169 6.48 -23.89 1.84
C VAL A 169 5.97 -24.76 2.99
N GLY A 170 4.64 -24.97 3.08
CA GLY A 170 3.98 -25.72 4.16
C GLY A 170 3.69 -27.20 3.87
N GLY A 171 4.15 -27.74 2.74
CA GLY A 171 3.82 -29.10 2.31
C GLY A 171 4.60 -30.21 3.00
N GLU A 172 4.31 -30.50 4.28
CA GLU A 172 4.42 -31.87 4.81
C GLU A 172 3.60 -32.05 6.11
N ALA A 173 2.38 -32.58 5.97
CA ALA A 173 1.82 -33.64 6.82
C ALA A 173 0.36 -33.94 6.38
N MET A 174 0.20 -34.82 5.39
CA MET A 174 -0.99 -35.68 5.39
C MET A 174 -0.83 -36.70 6.53
N ALA A 175 -1.71 -36.64 7.51
CA ALA A 175 -2.08 -37.81 8.30
C ALA A 175 -3.60 -37.89 8.37
N THR A 176 -4.10 -38.90 7.68
CA THR A 176 -5.46 -39.42 7.71
C THR A 176 -5.94 -39.68 9.14
N ALA A 177 -7.17 -39.27 9.46
CA ALA A 177 -8.00 -39.99 10.43
C ALA A 177 -9.48 -39.69 10.26
N HIS A 178 -10.24 -40.77 10.39
CA HIS A 178 -11.66 -40.95 10.14
C HIS A 178 -12.63 -40.08 10.94
N VAL A 179 -13.80 -39.93 10.31
CA VAL A 179 -15.12 -39.55 10.80
C VAL A 179 -15.61 -40.44 11.96
N ASP A 180 -16.12 -39.85 13.05
CA ASP A 180 -17.53 -39.98 13.48
C ASP A 180 -17.89 -39.08 14.71
N PRO A 181 -19.17 -38.72 14.91
CA PRO A 181 -19.61 -37.58 15.73
C PRO A 181 -20.17 -37.99 17.11
N VAL A 182 -19.93 -37.18 18.17
CA VAL A 182 -20.74 -37.23 19.41
C VAL A 182 -20.90 -35.84 20.06
N VAL A 183 -22.18 -35.43 20.11
CA VAL A 183 -22.96 -34.53 21.00
C VAL A 183 -22.27 -33.91 22.24
N PRO A 184 -22.61 -32.64 22.59
CA PRO A 184 -21.97 -31.89 23.69
C PRO A 184 -22.53 -32.31 25.06
N THR A 185 -21.64 -32.44 26.05
CA THR A 185 -22.03 -32.47 27.47
C THR A 185 -21.28 -31.40 28.25
N VAL A 186 -22.08 -30.47 28.77
CA VAL A 186 -21.70 -29.42 29.72
C VAL A 186 -21.34 -30.07 31.05
N SER A 187 -20.21 -29.70 31.64
CA SER A 187 -20.04 -29.66 33.10
C SER A 187 -18.91 -28.74 33.50
N ALA A 188 -19.27 -27.77 34.33
CA ALA A 188 -18.41 -26.78 34.95
C ALA A 188 -17.80 -27.32 36.24
N THR A 189 -16.50 -27.09 36.47
CA THR A 189 -15.96 -26.36 37.65
C THR A 189 -14.43 -26.20 37.51
N PRO A 190 -13.83 -25.14 38.08
CA PRO A 190 -12.51 -24.66 37.74
C PRO A 190 -11.41 -25.32 38.57
N GLN A 191 -10.29 -25.68 37.93
CA GLN A 191 -9.05 -26.04 38.62
C GLN A 191 -7.91 -25.13 38.13
N PRO A 192 -7.11 -24.53 39.04
CA PRO A 192 -6.09 -23.56 38.67
C PRO A 192 -4.84 -24.28 38.16
N ALA A 193 -4.49 -24.05 36.90
CA ALA A 193 -3.26 -24.52 36.31
C ALA A 193 -2.43 -23.33 35.79
N THR A 194 -1.37 -23.05 36.56
CA THR A 194 -0.01 -22.80 36.09
C THR A 194 0.14 -22.08 34.76
N ILE A 195 0.54 -20.80 34.86
CA ILE A 195 0.99 -19.96 33.75
C ILE A 195 2.25 -20.63 33.16
N ALA A 196 2.09 -21.32 32.05
CA ALA A 196 3.19 -21.62 31.14
C ALA A 196 3.55 -20.33 30.37
N PRO A 197 4.84 -20.06 30.11
CA PRO A 197 5.26 -18.84 29.44
C PRO A 197 4.74 -18.86 28.00
N THR A 198 3.99 -17.82 27.66
CA THR A 198 3.65 -17.45 26.29
C THR A 198 4.93 -17.46 25.46
N ILE A 199 4.97 -18.35 24.46
CA ILE A 199 5.98 -18.32 23.41
C ILE A 199 5.91 -16.93 22.79
N ALA A 200 6.98 -16.16 22.98
CA ALA A 200 7.12 -14.84 22.42
C ALA A 200 6.94 -14.91 20.90
N GLN A 201 5.89 -14.26 20.40
CA GLN A 201 5.80 -13.94 18.99
C GLN A 201 7.06 -13.15 18.60
N PRO A 202 7.71 -13.45 17.47
CA PRO A 202 8.88 -12.69 17.03
C PRO A 202 8.44 -11.25 16.80
N VAL A 203 8.97 -10.34 17.60
CA VAL A 203 8.77 -8.89 17.43
C VAL A 203 9.35 -8.53 16.07
N ALA A 204 8.48 -8.24 15.10
CA ALA A 204 8.90 -7.74 13.80
C ALA A 204 9.80 -6.53 14.05
N GLN A 205 11.08 -6.65 13.70
CA GLN A 205 12.03 -5.54 13.85
C GLN A 205 11.53 -4.41 12.94
N SER A 206 11.14 -3.30 13.56
CA SER A 206 10.64 -2.12 12.87
C SER A 206 11.76 -1.54 11.98
N ILE A 207 11.64 -1.73 10.68
CA ILE A 207 12.55 -1.15 9.68
C ILE A 207 12.21 0.34 9.56
N LEU A 208 13.21 1.23 9.63
CA LEU A 208 13.04 2.67 9.37
C LEU A 208 13.37 2.97 7.90
N THR A 209 12.84 4.08 7.38
CA THR A 209 13.19 4.59 6.04
C THR A 209 14.71 4.81 5.98
N PRO A 210 15.43 4.35 4.93
CA PRO A 210 16.86 4.55 4.78
C PRO A 210 17.24 6.01 4.96
N GLY A 211 18.33 6.27 5.69
CA GLY A 211 18.78 7.63 6.01
C GLY A 211 17.96 8.38 7.07
N VAL A 212 16.75 7.93 7.41
CA VAL A 212 15.99 8.48 8.53
C VAL A 212 16.42 7.79 9.82
N SER A 213 16.90 8.58 10.78
CA SER A 213 17.26 8.13 12.13
C SER A 213 16.29 8.73 13.15
N LEU A 214 15.94 7.99 14.19
CA LEU A 214 15.13 8.51 15.28
C LEU A 214 15.90 9.58 16.06
N ILE A 215 15.19 10.63 16.46
CA ILE A 215 15.69 11.69 17.33
C ILE A 215 15.78 11.11 18.74
N GLU A 216 17.00 10.90 19.23
CA GLU A 216 17.28 10.42 20.60
C GLU A 216 17.34 11.57 21.63
N GLY A 217 17.39 12.83 21.15
CA GLY A 217 17.57 14.02 21.97
C GLY A 217 16.33 14.91 22.08
N ARG A 218 16.55 16.23 22.09
CA ARG A 218 15.48 17.22 22.17
C ARG A 218 14.63 17.19 20.89
N MET A 219 13.33 16.97 21.04
CA MET A 219 12.35 17.03 19.95
C MET A 219 12.10 18.48 19.52
N THR A 220 13.00 19.02 18.71
CA THR A 220 12.94 20.41 18.20
C THR A 220 12.42 20.45 16.76
N GLY A 221 11.99 21.62 16.30
CA GLY A 221 11.60 21.80 14.90
C GLY A 221 12.74 21.49 13.93
N THR A 222 13.96 21.92 14.25
CA THR A 222 15.17 21.64 13.47
C THR A 222 15.41 20.12 13.32
N ALA A 223 15.29 19.36 14.41
CA ALA A 223 15.51 17.91 14.39
C ALA A 223 14.46 17.17 13.56
N ILE A 224 13.18 17.55 13.69
CA ILE A 224 12.10 16.94 12.91
C ILE A 224 12.24 17.27 11.43
N LEU A 225 12.53 18.52 11.09
CA LEU A 225 12.74 18.92 9.68
C LEU A 225 13.90 18.15 9.06
N ALA A 226 14.99 17.90 9.80
CA ALA A 226 16.09 17.07 9.31
C ALA A 226 15.65 15.63 8.99
N GLN A 227 14.72 15.04 9.75
CA GLN A 227 14.14 13.73 9.40
C GLN A 227 13.34 13.79 8.11
N PHE A 228 12.50 14.82 7.93
CA PHE A 228 11.75 15.00 6.68
C PHE A 228 12.66 15.24 5.48
N ASP A 229 13.72 16.02 5.65
CA ASP A 229 14.70 16.26 4.59
C ASP A 229 15.45 14.96 4.25
N ALA A 230 15.81 14.14 5.24
CA ALA A 230 16.38 12.81 5.01
C ALA A 230 15.41 11.88 4.27
N ALA A 231 14.12 11.89 4.64
CA ALA A 231 13.09 11.13 3.95
C ALA A 231 12.88 11.60 2.50
N ARG A 232 13.00 12.91 2.24
CA ARG A 232 12.91 13.49 0.88
C ARG A 232 14.09 13.15 -0.03
N LEU A 233 15.24 12.77 0.55
CA LEU A 233 16.38 12.29 -0.23
C LEU A 233 16.17 10.88 -0.79
N GLN A 234 15.12 10.17 -0.35
CA GLN A 234 14.75 8.91 -0.99
C GLN A 234 14.37 9.16 -2.45
N PRO A 235 14.61 8.18 -3.35
CA PRO A 235 14.10 8.28 -4.70
C PRO A 235 12.58 8.37 -4.63
N LYS A 236 12.01 9.33 -5.36
CA LYS A 236 10.57 9.37 -5.56
C LYS A 236 10.18 8.15 -6.39
N ASP A 237 9.15 7.42 -5.98
CA ASP A 237 8.54 6.39 -6.83
C ASP A 237 8.24 7.03 -8.19
N GLU A 238 8.99 6.67 -9.22
CA GLU A 238 8.67 7.07 -10.59
C GLU A 238 7.35 6.41 -10.97
N GLU A 239 6.53 7.09 -11.76
CA GLU A 239 5.31 6.51 -12.30
C GLU A 239 5.73 5.26 -13.09
N PHE A 240 5.34 4.08 -12.60
CA PHE A 240 5.79 2.80 -13.13
C PHE A 240 5.50 2.73 -14.65
N ASP A 241 6.57 2.80 -15.44
CA ASP A 241 6.51 2.88 -16.90
C ASP A 241 6.33 1.49 -17.56
N GLY A 242 6.24 0.44 -16.75
CA GLY A 242 6.15 -0.94 -17.22
C GLY A 242 7.50 -1.64 -17.39
N SER A 243 8.62 -0.99 -17.04
CA SER A 243 9.97 -1.58 -17.04
C SER A 243 10.36 -2.20 -15.70
N ALA A 244 11.05 -3.34 -15.70
CA ALA A 244 11.64 -3.94 -14.50
C ALA A 244 12.82 -3.13 -13.92
N GLU A 245 13.49 -2.27 -14.70
CA GLU A 245 14.50 -1.32 -14.17
C GLU A 245 13.89 -0.30 -13.19
N ASN A 246 12.59 -0.02 -13.33
CA ASN A 246 11.86 0.94 -12.50
C ASN A 246 10.98 0.26 -11.43
N VAL A 247 11.06 -1.07 -11.29
CA VAL A 247 10.47 -1.76 -10.14
C VAL A 247 11.42 -1.61 -8.97
N VAL A 248 11.32 -0.47 -8.31
CA VAL A 248 11.83 -0.34 -6.95
C VAL A 248 11.00 -1.29 -6.07
N VAL A 249 11.64 -2.37 -5.61
CA VAL A 249 11.06 -3.34 -4.67
C VAL A 249 10.42 -2.56 -3.52
N GLU A 250 9.12 -2.76 -3.33
CA GLU A 250 8.32 -2.12 -2.26
C GLU A 250 8.87 -2.55 -0.89
N ARG A 251 9.79 -1.73 -0.37
CA ARG A 251 9.80 -1.14 0.98
C ARG A 251 11.08 -0.30 1.09
N ILE A 252 11.08 0.88 0.47
CA ILE A 252 12.05 1.91 0.86
C ILE A 252 11.55 2.60 2.14
N PHE A 253 10.25 2.69 2.38
CA PHE A 253 9.74 3.42 3.55
C PHE A 253 9.51 2.48 4.73
N GLY A 254 10.07 2.87 5.87
CA GLY A 254 9.94 2.16 7.12
C GLY A 254 8.74 2.62 7.95
N ASP A 255 8.67 2.13 9.18
CA ASP A 255 7.65 2.46 10.17
C ASP A 255 7.76 3.89 10.74
N ASP A 256 8.65 4.74 10.22
CA ASP A 256 8.74 6.14 10.64
C ASP A 256 7.69 7.04 9.98
N ILE A 257 7.24 8.02 10.76
CA ILE A 257 6.23 9.00 10.34
C ILE A 257 6.75 9.86 9.19
N ALA A 258 8.03 10.20 9.17
CA ALA A 258 8.61 11.12 8.19
C ALA A 258 8.59 10.52 6.77
N GLY A 259 9.08 9.30 6.61
CA GLY A 259 9.06 8.54 5.36
C GLY A 259 7.64 8.33 4.84
N THR A 260 6.76 7.81 5.70
CA THR A 260 5.34 7.61 5.37
C THR A 260 4.66 8.91 4.88
N ALA A 261 4.94 10.03 5.55
CA ALA A 261 4.36 11.32 5.20
C ALA A 261 4.91 11.88 3.88
N VAL A 262 6.20 11.72 3.61
CA VAL A 262 6.83 12.11 2.34
C VAL A 262 6.25 11.29 1.19
N GLN A 263 6.10 9.98 1.37
CA GLN A 263 5.50 9.10 0.37
C GLN A 263 4.04 9.49 0.09
N MET A 264 3.26 9.76 1.15
CA MET A 264 1.87 10.22 1.02
C MET A 264 1.75 11.48 0.15
N ILE A 265 2.65 12.45 0.30
CA ILE A 265 2.59 13.68 -0.50
C ILE A 265 3.10 13.49 -1.94
N TRP A 266 4.06 12.59 -2.16
CA TRP A 266 4.55 12.27 -3.50
C TRP A 266 3.48 11.62 -4.36
N ARG A 267 2.70 10.70 -3.77
CA ARG A 267 1.56 10.03 -4.41
C ARG A 267 0.32 10.92 -4.52
N SER A 268 0.28 12.05 -3.82
CA SER A 268 -0.84 12.98 -3.91
C SER A 268 -0.80 13.80 -5.21
N THR A 269 -1.94 13.85 -5.91
CA THR A 269 -2.16 14.71 -7.10
C THR A 269 -2.44 16.18 -6.77
N ALA A 270 -2.41 16.55 -5.48
CA ALA A 270 -2.67 17.90 -5.02
C ALA A 270 -1.57 18.89 -5.47
N GLN A 271 -1.89 20.18 -5.44
CA GLN A 271 -0.90 21.26 -5.65
C GLN A 271 0.19 21.25 -4.57
N GLU A 272 1.37 21.76 -4.90
CA GLU A 272 2.56 21.73 -4.03
C GLU A 272 2.32 22.41 -2.67
N ASP A 273 1.63 23.57 -2.66
CA ASP A 273 1.28 24.26 -1.42
C ASP A 273 0.42 23.40 -0.48
N THR A 274 -0.47 22.59 -1.05
CA THR A 274 -1.32 21.66 -0.29
C THR A 274 -0.49 20.51 0.27
N LYS A 275 0.48 19.99 -0.49
CA LYS A 275 1.42 18.96 -0.02
C LYS A 275 2.25 19.47 1.16
N GLU A 276 2.82 20.65 1.02
CA GLU A 276 3.59 21.30 2.10
C GLU A 276 2.72 21.61 3.32
N GLN A 277 1.45 21.96 3.13
CA GLN A 277 0.52 22.14 4.23
C GLN A 277 0.20 20.82 4.97
N LYS A 278 0.14 19.70 4.24
CA LYS A 278 0.00 18.37 4.86
C LYS A 278 1.24 18.05 5.70
N LEU A 279 2.44 18.20 5.15
CA LEU A 279 3.68 17.98 5.90
C LEU A 279 3.76 18.83 7.16
N LYS A 280 3.45 20.14 7.07
CA LYS A 280 3.42 21.03 8.25
C LYS A 280 2.50 20.53 9.36
N SER A 281 1.37 19.91 9.00
CA SER A 281 0.43 19.35 9.97
C SER A 281 1.02 18.14 10.69
N ILE A 282 1.72 17.27 9.95
CA ILE A 282 2.36 16.06 10.47
C ILE A 282 3.59 16.43 11.30
N THR A 283 4.41 17.37 10.84
CA THR A 283 5.53 17.93 11.61
C THR A 283 5.05 18.48 12.96
N LEU A 284 3.94 19.23 12.97
CA LEU A 284 3.37 19.75 14.23
C LEU A 284 2.90 18.63 15.16
N PHE A 285 2.34 17.55 14.62
CA PHE A 285 1.95 16.38 15.40
C PHE A 285 3.15 15.72 16.07
N MET A 286 4.22 15.43 15.31
CA MET A 286 5.47 14.89 15.87
C MET A 286 6.04 15.82 16.93
N TYR A 287 6.02 17.13 16.69
CA TYR A 287 6.54 18.13 17.62
C TYR A 287 5.78 18.21 18.95
N LEU A 288 4.46 18.06 18.93
CA LEU A 288 3.62 18.14 20.12
C LEU A 288 3.52 16.83 20.89
N THR A 289 3.62 15.69 20.21
CA THR A 289 3.47 14.36 20.81
C THR A 289 4.79 13.68 21.14
N GLY A 290 5.86 14.03 20.42
CA GLY A 290 7.15 13.36 20.49
C GLY A 290 7.20 12.02 19.74
N LEU A 291 6.12 11.64 19.04
CA LEU A 291 6.07 10.39 18.28
C LEU A 291 6.84 10.51 16.97
N GLN A 292 7.48 9.41 16.61
CA GLN A 292 8.30 9.31 15.39
C GLN A 292 7.94 8.10 14.54
N ARG A 293 7.18 7.13 15.07
CA ARG A 293 6.80 5.89 14.40
C ARG A 293 5.29 5.78 14.22
N MET A 294 4.87 5.17 13.12
CA MET A 294 3.48 4.89 12.80
C MET A 294 2.89 3.85 13.75
N SER A 295 3.65 2.79 14.04
CA SER A 295 3.25 1.72 14.98
C SER A 295 2.98 2.21 16.40
N ASP A 296 3.49 3.38 16.79
CA ASP A 296 3.35 3.92 18.14
C ASP A 296 2.10 4.82 18.28
N ILE A 297 1.49 5.21 17.17
CA ILE A 297 0.31 6.08 17.19
C ILE A 297 -0.87 5.31 17.78
N ARG A 298 -1.65 5.99 18.62
CA ARG A 298 -2.84 5.47 19.31
C ARG A 298 -3.87 6.58 19.41
N GLN A 299 -5.14 6.25 19.66
CA GLN A 299 -6.21 7.25 19.76
C GLN A 299 -5.91 8.37 20.77
N HIS A 300 -5.39 8.04 21.95
CA HIS A 300 -5.10 9.03 22.99
C HIS A 300 -4.03 10.06 22.58
N HIS A 301 -3.16 9.72 21.62
CA HIS A 301 -2.19 10.65 21.06
C HIS A 301 -2.87 11.71 20.18
N LEU A 302 -3.91 11.31 19.43
CA LEU A 302 -4.74 12.22 18.64
C LEU A 302 -5.56 13.14 19.54
N ASP A 303 -6.14 12.59 20.61
CA ASP A 303 -6.90 13.36 21.60
C ASP A 303 -6.00 14.41 22.28
N ARG A 304 -4.78 14.01 22.68
CA ARG A 304 -3.79 14.90 23.28
C ARG A 304 -3.38 16.00 22.30
N PHE A 305 -3.09 15.64 21.04
CA PHE A 305 -2.73 16.59 20.00
C PHE A 305 -3.81 17.65 19.81
N SER A 306 -5.07 17.24 19.63
CA SER A 306 -6.19 18.16 19.47
C SER A 306 -6.33 19.12 20.67
N LYS A 307 -6.33 18.58 21.90
CA LYS A 307 -6.41 19.39 23.13
C LYS A 307 -5.27 20.41 23.24
N LEU A 308 -4.06 20.04 22.82
CA LEU A 308 -2.91 20.96 22.81
C LEU A 308 -3.10 22.08 21.78
N LEU A 309 -3.60 21.77 20.58
CA LEU A 309 -3.90 22.78 19.57
C LEU A 309 -4.99 23.75 20.01
N GLU A 310 -6.02 23.24 20.68
CA GLU A 310 -7.15 24.04 21.17
C GLU A 310 -6.75 24.98 22.31
N THR A 311 -5.92 24.54 23.25
CA THR A 311 -5.76 25.25 24.54
C THR A 311 -4.38 25.83 24.80
N ARG A 312 -3.30 25.20 24.31
CA ARG A 312 -1.93 25.52 24.73
C ARG A 312 -1.07 26.10 23.61
N MET A 313 -1.30 25.67 22.37
CA MET A 313 -0.40 26.03 21.28
C MET A 313 -0.56 27.52 20.91
N PRO A 314 0.52 28.32 20.88
CA PRO A 314 0.43 29.69 20.40
C PRO A 314 0.04 29.75 18.92
N ARG A 315 -0.83 30.71 18.57
CA ARG A 315 -1.29 30.89 17.17
C ARG A 315 -0.15 31.20 16.19
N LYS A 316 0.93 31.78 16.70
CA LYS A 316 2.16 32.06 15.95
C LYS A 316 3.31 31.34 16.64
N TYR A 317 3.88 30.36 15.95
CA TYR A 317 5.05 29.59 16.37
C TYR A 317 6.01 29.47 15.17
N TRP A 318 7.28 29.18 15.46
CA TRP A 318 8.35 29.04 14.46
C TRP A 318 8.40 30.18 13.45
N LYS A 319 8.19 31.42 13.92
CA LYS A 319 8.32 32.64 13.11
C LYS A 319 9.75 33.13 13.08
N ARG A 320 10.51 32.86 14.13
CA ARG A 320 11.94 33.19 14.20
C ARG A 320 12.77 31.92 14.06
N LYS A 321 13.93 32.03 13.41
CA LYS A 321 14.85 30.89 13.26
C LYS A 321 15.24 30.27 14.60
N SER A 322 15.44 31.10 15.63
CA SER A 322 15.76 30.65 17.00
C SER A 322 14.65 29.84 17.67
N GLU A 323 13.39 29.97 17.23
CA GLU A 323 12.28 29.18 17.79
C GLU A 323 12.30 27.73 17.28
N PHE A 324 13.01 27.42 16.19
CA PHE A 324 13.10 26.05 15.66
C PHE A 324 13.93 25.12 16.56
N ASP A 325 14.85 25.67 17.36
CA ASP A 325 15.68 24.91 18.30
C ASP A 325 15.02 24.75 19.69
N LEU A 326 13.79 25.24 19.84
CA LEU A 326 12.96 25.06 21.03
C LEU A 326 12.05 23.84 20.88
N THR A 327 11.86 23.12 21.97
CA THR A 327 10.86 22.06 22.13
C THR A 327 9.46 22.64 22.30
N SER A 328 8.43 21.83 22.06
CA SER A 328 7.03 22.28 22.16
C SER A 328 6.68 22.83 23.54
N HIS A 329 7.20 22.20 24.59
CA HIS A 329 7.04 22.67 25.96
C HIS A 329 7.64 24.06 26.17
N GLU A 330 8.85 24.32 25.68
CA GLU A 330 9.53 25.61 25.82
C GLU A 330 8.79 26.72 25.06
N ILE A 331 8.29 26.45 23.85
CA ILE A 331 7.48 27.43 23.09
C ILE A 331 6.18 27.74 23.84
N ILE A 332 5.50 26.74 24.39
CA ILE A 332 4.25 26.94 25.13
C ILE A 332 4.50 27.76 26.40
N GLU A 333 5.55 27.45 27.16
CA GLU A 333 5.90 28.21 28.36
C GLU A 333 6.37 29.63 28.04
N GLU A 334 7.13 29.84 26.97
CA GLU A 334 7.51 31.18 26.52
C GLU A 334 6.30 31.99 26.08
N ALA A 335 5.38 31.39 25.32
CA ALA A 335 4.13 32.03 24.91
C ALA A 335 3.28 32.43 26.11
N LYS A 336 3.16 31.55 27.11
CA LYS A 336 2.47 31.81 28.37
C LYS A 336 3.12 32.95 29.15
N ARG A 337 4.45 32.95 29.29
CA ARG A 337 5.22 34.01 29.96
C ARG A 337 5.04 35.37 29.28
N LEU A 338 4.96 35.37 27.95
CA LEU A 338 4.78 36.58 27.13
C LEU A 338 3.31 36.96 26.92
N GLY A 339 2.34 36.20 27.45
CA GLY A 339 0.91 36.46 27.26
C GLY A 339 0.44 36.37 25.80
N LYS A 340 1.11 35.56 24.96
CA LYS A 340 0.73 35.40 23.55
C LYS A 340 -0.59 34.65 23.42
N PRO A 341 -1.44 34.99 22.42
CA PRO A 341 -2.70 34.29 22.21
C PRO A 341 -2.47 32.82 21.83
N CYS A 342 -3.07 31.93 22.62
CA CYS A 342 -3.04 30.48 22.43
C CYS A 342 -4.38 29.97 21.90
N GLY A 343 -4.36 28.77 21.34
CA GLY A 343 -5.54 28.10 20.79
C GLY A 343 -5.79 28.40 19.33
N MET A 344 -5.89 27.34 18.54
CA MET A 344 -6.20 27.38 17.11
C MET A 344 -7.73 27.40 16.87
N LYS A 345 -8.14 27.91 15.71
CA LYS A 345 -9.55 27.88 15.30
C LYS A 345 -10.02 26.44 15.03
N PRO A 346 -11.28 26.08 15.29
CA PRO A 346 -11.81 24.75 15.02
C PRO A 346 -11.53 24.24 13.60
N SER A 347 -11.72 25.08 12.58
CA SER A 347 -11.42 24.74 11.18
C SER A 347 -9.94 24.43 10.91
N THR A 348 -9.02 25.03 11.68
CA THR A 348 -7.59 24.75 11.58
C THR A 348 -7.25 23.40 12.24
N ILE A 349 -7.84 23.13 13.40
CA ILE A 349 -7.71 21.84 14.10
C ILE A 349 -8.27 20.73 13.21
N GLN A 350 -9.46 20.93 12.62
CA GLN A 350 -10.11 20.04 11.67
C GLN A 350 -9.16 19.62 10.55
N ARG A 351 -8.52 20.59 9.88
CA ARG A 351 -7.55 20.32 8.80
C ARG A 351 -6.36 19.49 9.26
N HIS A 352 -5.82 19.78 10.45
CA HIS A 352 -4.71 19.01 11.00
C HIS A 352 -5.14 17.56 11.31
N VAL A 353 -6.30 17.37 11.93
CA VAL A 353 -6.87 16.05 12.21
C VAL A 353 -7.12 15.27 10.92
N ASP A 354 -7.72 15.89 9.89
CA ASP A 354 -7.98 15.24 8.60
C ASP A 354 -6.69 14.79 7.92
N THR A 355 -5.62 15.59 8.02
CA THR A 355 -4.31 15.21 7.49
C THR A 355 -3.75 13.99 8.21
N LEU A 356 -3.91 13.90 9.54
CA LEU A 356 -3.45 12.75 10.32
C LEU A 356 -4.29 11.50 10.02
N MET A 357 -5.60 11.64 9.78
CA MET A 357 -6.44 10.51 9.35
C MET A 357 -5.96 9.97 8.01
N ALA A 358 -5.73 10.87 7.04
CA ALA A 358 -5.21 10.49 5.72
C ALA A 358 -3.83 9.82 5.81
N LEU A 359 -2.96 10.28 6.72
CA LEU A 359 -1.66 9.65 6.97
C LEU A 359 -1.80 8.21 7.51
N LEU A 360 -2.70 8.00 8.47
CA LEU A 360 -2.96 6.67 9.04
C LEU A 360 -3.58 5.72 8.00
N ASP A 361 -4.50 6.21 7.19
CA ASP A 361 -5.10 5.43 6.11
C ASP A 361 -4.06 5.06 5.04
N HIS A 362 -3.19 6.01 4.68
CA HIS A 362 -2.08 5.73 3.78
C HIS A 362 -1.15 4.65 4.34
N ALA A 363 -0.71 4.76 5.59
CA ALA A 363 0.14 3.76 6.22
C ALA A 363 -0.50 2.36 6.25
N ARG A 364 -1.82 2.27 6.50
CA ARG A 364 -2.54 0.99 6.42
C ARG A 364 -2.52 0.42 5.00
N SER A 365 -2.73 1.25 3.98
CA SER A 365 -2.65 0.81 2.56
C SER A 365 -1.25 0.32 2.15
N GLU A 366 -0.19 0.81 2.80
CA GLU A 366 1.20 0.32 2.62
C GLU A 366 1.51 -0.94 3.47
N GLY A 367 0.52 -1.49 4.18
CA GLY A 367 0.68 -2.67 5.03
C GLY A 367 1.41 -2.41 6.36
N THR A 368 1.42 -1.15 6.83
CA THR A 368 1.88 -0.84 8.19
C THR A 368 0.83 -1.27 9.20
N VAL A 369 1.24 -2.07 10.18
CA VAL A 369 0.34 -2.58 11.23
C VAL A 369 0.05 -1.46 12.22
N ILE A 370 -1.20 -1.01 12.26
CA ILE A 370 -1.70 -0.01 13.20
C ILE A 370 -2.80 -0.66 14.03
N ASP A 371 -2.49 -0.98 15.29
CA ASP A 371 -3.34 -1.75 16.21
C ASP A 371 -4.54 -0.94 16.78
N PHE A 372 -5.08 -0.01 16.01
CA PHE A 372 -6.32 0.69 16.34
C PHE A 372 -6.97 1.33 15.10
N VAL A 373 -8.30 1.45 15.17
CA VAL A 373 -9.07 2.26 14.23
C VAL A 373 -9.19 3.67 14.80
N ALA A 374 -8.73 4.67 14.04
CA ALA A 374 -8.77 6.04 14.48
C ALA A 374 -10.19 6.58 14.46
N ASN A 375 -10.60 7.22 15.54
CA ASN A 375 -11.91 7.85 15.67
C ASN A 375 -11.74 9.37 15.67
N LYS A 376 -12.42 10.01 14.72
CA LYS A 376 -12.43 11.47 14.56
C LYS A 376 -13.36 12.18 15.55
N ASN A 377 -14.33 11.46 16.11
CA ASN A 377 -15.34 12.04 16.99
C ASN A 377 -14.70 12.62 18.26
N GLY A 378 -14.99 13.89 18.55
CA GLY A 378 -14.45 14.59 19.71
C GLY A 378 -13.01 15.12 19.54
N LEU A 379 -12.37 14.90 18.39
CA LEU A 379 -11.07 15.49 18.07
C LEU A 379 -11.15 16.94 17.59
N VAL A 380 -12.34 17.45 17.26
CA VAL A 380 -12.50 18.80 16.73
C VAL A 380 -13.54 19.52 17.57
N PRO A 381 -13.20 20.68 18.16
CA PRO A 381 -14.17 21.48 18.89
C PRO A 381 -15.31 21.93 17.99
N VAL A 382 -16.50 22.08 18.55
CA VAL A 382 -17.66 22.64 17.84
C VAL A 382 -17.41 24.13 17.58
N ASP A 383 -17.65 24.59 16.36
CA ASP A 383 -17.66 26.02 16.04
C ASP A 383 -19.11 26.53 16.13
N ASP A 384 -19.44 27.17 17.25
CA ASP A 384 -20.80 27.64 17.54
C ASP A 384 -21.22 28.87 16.70
N ARG A 385 -20.33 29.39 15.85
CA ARG A 385 -20.59 30.56 15.02
C ARG A 385 -21.34 30.20 13.75
N SER A 386 -22.30 31.03 13.36
CA SER A 386 -23.02 30.90 12.09
C SER A 386 -22.09 31.18 10.90
N ASP A 387 -22.48 30.75 9.70
CA ASP A 387 -21.68 31.02 8.49
C ASP A 387 -21.63 32.53 8.15
N ASP A 388 -22.69 33.27 8.48
CA ASP A 388 -22.74 34.73 8.33
C ASP A 388 -21.78 35.43 9.31
N GLU A 389 -21.65 34.93 10.55
CA GLU A 389 -20.68 35.43 11.54
C GLU A 389 -19.23 35.11 11.17
N LYS A 390 -18.99 34.13 10.30
CA LYS A 390 -17.63 33.76 9.84
C LYS A 390 -17.11 34.71 8.78
N ARG A 391 -17.99 35.38 8.03
CA ARG A 391 -17.64 36.29 6.92
C ARG A 391 -18.70 37.39 6.80
N GLU A 392 -18.60 38.39 7.67
CA GLU A 392 -19.44 39.58 7.54
C GLU A 392 -19.20 40.22 6.16
N PRO A 393 -20.23 40.38 5.33
CA PRO A 393 -20.07 41.02 4.02
C PRO A 393 -19.74 42.50 4.21
N PHE A 394 -18.95 43.06 3.29
CA PHE A 394 -18.72 44.50 3.27
C PHE A 394 -20.04 45.25 3.18
N THR A 395 -20.21 46.24 4.05
CA THR A 395 -21.30 47.20 3.95
C THR A 395 -21.10 48.12 2.74
N LEU A 396 -22.18 48.75 2.28
CA LEU A 396 -22.12 49.70 1.16
C LEU A 396 -21.11 50.83 1.42
N ASP A 397 -21.08 51.34 2.66
CA ASP A 397 -20.19 52.42 3.07
C ASP A 397 -18.72 51.98 3.07
N GLU A 398 -18.42 50.74 3.50
CA GLU A 398 -17.08 50.17 3.44
C GLU A 398 -16.61 49.95 2.00
N MET A 399 -17.52 49.52 1.10
CA MET A 399 -17.20 49.43 -0.32
C MET A 399 -16.91 50.80 -0.93
N GLN A 400 -17.73 51.82 -0.61
CA GLN A 400 -17.49 53.20 -1.08
C GLN A 400 -16.16 53.76 -0.58
N ALA A 401 -15.79 53.48 0.68
CA ALA A 401 -14.49 53.85 1.23
C ALA A 401 -13.33 53.11 0.54
N LEU A 402 -13.47 51.81 0.29
CA LEU A 402 -12.45 50.98 -0.34
C LEU A 402 -12.16 51.42 -1.79
N PHE A 403 -13.21 51.73 -2.56
CA PHE A 403 -13.07 52.19 -3.95
C PHE A 403 -12.87 53.70 -4.09
N GLY A 404 -13.02 54.48 -3.00
CA GLY A 404 -12.80 55.92 -2.96
C GLY A 404 -11.36 56.34 -2.71
N HIS A 405 -10.46 55.40 -2.37
CA HIS A 405 -9.04 55.68 -2.27
C HIS A 405 -8.42 55.85 -3.66
N SER A 406 -7.98 57.07 -4.00
CA SER A 406 -7.13 57.32 -5.17
C SER A 406 -5.77 56.65 -4.98
N LEU A 407 -5.32 55.88 -5.98
CA LEU A 407 -4.01 55.22 -6.05
C LEU A 407 -2.83 56.16 -5.77
#